data_AF-A0A1D1YDY6-F1
#
_entry.id   AF-A0A1D1YDY6-F1
#
_cell.length_a   1.000
_cell.length_b   1.000
_cell.length_c   1.000
_cell.angle_alpha   90.00
_cell.angle_beta   90.00
_cell.angle_gamma   90.00
#
_symmetry.space_group_name_H-M   'P 1'
#
loop_
_entity.id
_entity.type
_entity.pdbx_description
1 polymer ?
#
loop_
_entity_poly.entity_id
_entity_poly.type
_entity_poly.pdbx_seq_one_letter_code
_entity_poly.pdbx_strand_id
1 'polypeptide(L)'
;RMIEFGCEPSVHTYNMLIKMFYEMGELDRAAGIWCEMDRRGCTRDIDTYCIMIDGLFGCAKAEEACLLLEEVMNRGIKLPYRKFDALLLQLSEMGNLHAIHRLSEYMRRFYNHAMARRFTISQKKKSMNLRRT
;
A
#
# COMPACT_ATOMS: atom_id res chain seq x y z
N ARG A 1 8.68 10.17 27.28
CA ARG A 1 8.79 9.62 25.90
C ARG A 1 9.78 8.45 25.89
N MET A 2 9.63 7.41 25.05
CA MET A 2 10.62 6.30 24.97
C MET A 2 12.05 6.82 24.68
N ILE A 3 12.15 7.78 23.77
CA ILE A 3 13.42 8.39 23.35
C ILE A 3 14.12 9.16 24.49
N GLU A 4 13.36 9.80 25.38
CA GLU A 4 13.93 10.54 26.52
C GLU A 4 14.61 9.63 27.53
N PHE A 5 14.26 8.35 27.53
CA PHE A 5 14.88 7.33 28.38
C PHE A 5 15.92 6.49 27.62
N GLY A 6 16.31 6.90 26.42
CA GLY A 6 17.29 6.17 25.60
C GLY A 6 16.75 4.89 24.96
N CYS A 7 15.43 4.66 24.98
CA CYS A 7 14.81 3.53 24.31
C CYS A 7 14.50 3.87 22.85
N GLU A 8 15.17 3.20 21.92
CA GLU A 8 14.90 3.37 20.49
C GLU A 8 13.57 2.72 20.07
N PRO A 9 12.69 3.45 19.36
CA PRO A 9 11.46 2.86 18.85
C PRO A 9 11.74 1.74 17.83
N SER A 10 10.96 0.66 17.92
CA SER A 10 11.02 -0.43 16.95
C SER A 10 10.25 -0.10 15.66
N VAL A 11 10.48 -0.85 14.58
CA VAL A 11 9.67 -0.77 13.34
C VAL A 11 8.17 -0.91 13.63
N HIS A 12 7.80 -1.79 14.58
CA HIS A 12 6.42 -1.97 14.99
C HIS A 12 5.85 -0.72 15.69
N THR A 13 6.67 -0.06 16.52
CA THR A 13 6.29 1.20 17.18
C THR A 13 6.03 2.29 16.14
N TYR A 14 6.89 2.42 15.13
CA TYR A 14 6.68 3.35 14.02
C TYR A 14 5.41 3.03 13.22
N ASN A 15 5.20 1.75 12.88
CA ASN A 15 4.01 1.30 12.15
C ASN A 15 2.71 1.67 12.89
N MET A 16 2.69 1.49 14.22
CA MET A 16 1.55 1.89 15.06
C MET A 16 1.31 3.40 15.01
N LEU A 17 2.37 4.21 15.15
CA LEU A 17 2.26 5.68 15.11
C LEU A 17 1.75 6.18 13.75
N ILE A 18 2.31 5.68 12.65
CA ILE A 18 1.88 6.06 11.29
C ILE A 18 0.40 5.74 11.11
N LYS A 19 -0.03 4.53 11.47
CA LYS A 19 -1.43 4.11 11.36
C LYS A 19 -2.36 5.02 12.19
N MET A 20 -2.00 5.28 13.45
CA MET A 20 -2.76 6.16 14.32
C MET A 20 -2.90 7.57 13.74
N PHE A 21 -1.82 8.15 13.19
CA PHE A 21 -1.89 9.48 12.58
C PHE A 21 -2.80 9.53 11.34
N TYR A 22 -2.83 8.48 10.52
CA TYR A 22 -3.81 8.37 9.44
C TYR A 22 -5.26 8.28 9.96
N GLU A 23 -5.51 7.50 11.02
CA GLU A 23 -6.83 7.40 11.65
C GLU A 23 -7.30 8.73 12.25
N MET A 24 -6.37 9.58 12.70
CA MET A 24 -6.65 10.93 13.19
C MET A 24 -6.72 12.00 12.08
N GLY A 25 -6.44 11.65 10.82
CA GLY A 25 -6.38 12.60 9.71
C GLY A 25 -5.18 13.55 9.77
N GLU A 26 -4.15 13.23 10.55
CA GLU A 26 -2.94 14.05 10.72
C GLU A 26 -1.82 13.59 9.75
N LEU A 27 -2.04 13.81 8.45
CA LEU A 27 -1.15 13.32 7.38
C LEU A 27 0.30 13.80 7.53
N ASP A 28 0.50 15.07 7.89
CA ASP A 28 1.84 15.65 8.03
C ASP A 28 2.64 14.96 9.13
N ARG A 29 1.96 14.53 10.21
CA ARG A 29 2.61 13.76 11.27
C ARG A 29 2.91 12.35 10.83
N ALA A 30 2.02 11.69 10.09
CA ALA A 30 2.29 10.37 9.52
C ALA A 30 3.54 10.42 8.60
N ALA A 31 3.64 11.44 7.74
CA ALA A 31 4.81 11.68 6.89
C ALA A 31 6.07 12.01 7.70
N GLY A 32 5.93 12.78 8.79
CA GLY A 32 7.03 13.07 9.71
C GLY A 32 7.59 11.80 10.36
N ILE A 33 6.71 10.91 10.84
CA ILE A 33 7.11 9.60 11.41
C ILE A 33 7.75 8.72 10.35
N TRP A 34 7.21 8.71 9.13
CA TRP A 34 7.83 8.04 8.00
C TRP A 34 9.27 8.50 7.82
N CYS A 35 9.53 9.80 7.67
CA CYS A 35 10.90 10.35 7.51
C CYS A 35 11.81 10.10 8.72
N GLU A 36 11.26 10.10 9.94
CA GLU A 36 12.03 9.85 11.16
C GLU A 36 12.68 8.45 11.17
N MET A 37 12.02 7.44 10.60
CA MET A 37 12.58 6.09 10.48
C MET A 37 13.93 6.09 9.75
N ASP A 38 14.04 6.80 8.61
CA ASP A 38 15.30 6.91 7.86
C ASP A 38 16.38 7.62 8.68
N ARG A 39 16.02 8.75 9.31
CA ARG A 39 16.94 9.55 10.11
C ARG A 39 17.56 8.77 11.27
N ARG A 40 16.84 7.75 11.76
CA ARG A 40 17.28 6.87 12.86
C ARG A 40 17.82 5.51 12.37
N GLY A 41 17.93 5.30 11.07
CA GLY A 41 18.40 4.03 10.51
C GLY A 41 17.45 2.85 10.77
N CYS A 42 16.16 3.12 11.02
CA CYS A 42 15.15 2.09 11.18
C CYS A 42 14.60 1.68 9.80
N THR A 43 15.04 0.53 9.31
CA THR A 43 14.62 0.01 8.00
C THR A 43 13.13 -0.31 8.00
N ARG A 44 12.41 0.22 7.00
CA ARG A 44 10.99 -0.06 6.77
C ARG A 44 10.78 -1.48 6.28
N ASP A 45 9.75 -2.13 6.80
CA ASP A 45 9.33 -3.46 6.34
C ASP A 45 8.09 -3.38 5.44
N ILE A 46 7.64 -4.55 4.97
CA ILE A 46 6.47 -4.63 4.09
C ILE A 46 5.19 -4.12 4.76
N ASP A 47 5.07 -4.27 6.09
CA ASP A 47 3.92 -3.77 6.82
C ASP A 47 3.96 -2.24 6.89
N THR A 48 5.14 -1.64 7.08
CA THR A 48 5.34 -0.18 7.02
C THR A 48 4.87 0.38 5.67
N TYR A 49 5.34 -0.19 4.55
CA TYR A 49 4.90 0.23 3.21
C TYR A 49 3.39 0.04 3.02
N CYS A 50 2.84 -1.09 3.46
CA CYS A 50 1.42 -1.39 3.36
C CYS A 50 0.55 -0.40 4.13
N ILE A 51 0.97 0.02 5.32
CA ILE A 51 0.27 1.01 6.15
C ILE A 51 0.28 2.38 5.47
N MET A 52 1.43 2.79 4.93
CA MET A 52 1.57 4.08 4.28
C MET A 52 0.75 4.16 2.99
N ILE A 53 0.78 3.13 2.15
CA ILE A 53 0.00 3.07 0.91
C ILE A 53 -1.50 3.14 1.21
N ASP A 54 -2.00 2.34 2.17
CA ASP A 54 -3.42 2.37 2.56
C ASP A 54 -3.84 3.74 3.08
N GLY A 55 -3.01 4.35 3.94
CA GLY A 55 -3.27 5.66 4.50
C GLY A 55 -3.33 6.75 3.43
N LEU A 56 -2.39 6.76 2.50
CA LEU A 56 -2.37 7.72 1.38
C LEU A 56 -3.61 7.56 0.48
N PHE A 57 -4.01 6.32 0.14
CA PHE A 57 -5.26 6.11 -0.58
C PHE A 57 -6.48 6.60 0.21
N GLY A 58 -6.53 6.32 1.52
CA GLY A 58 -7.61 6.77 2.40
C GLY A 58 -7.72 8.30 2.50
N CYS A 59 -6.62 9.02 2.28
CA CYS A 59 -6.57 10.48 2.31
C CYS A 59 -6.56 11.14 0.91
N ALA A 60 -6.98 10.42 -0.14
CA ALA A 60 -7.01 10.90 -1.53
C ALA A 60 -5.64 11.38 -2.07
N LYS A 61 -4.54 10.87 -1.51
CA LYS A 61 -3.15 11.08 -1.96
C LYS A 61 -2.70 9.94 -2.88
N ALA A 62 -3.47 9.74 -3.93
CA ALA A 62 -3.37 8.59 -4.82
C ALA A 62 -2.05 8.52 -5.59
N GLU A 63 -1.51 9.67 -6.02
CA GLU A 63 -0.26 9.74 -6.78
C GLU A 63 0.91 9.28 -5.91
N GLU A 64 0.98 9.77 -4.68
CA GLU A 64 2.00 9.40 -3.70
C GLU A 64 1.89 7.91 -3.32
N ALA A 65 0.67 7.40 -3.15
CA ALA A 65 0.42 5.98 -2.90
C ALA A 65 0.92 5.10 -4.06
N CYS A 66 0.68 5.53 -5.31
CA CYS A 66 1.15 4.82 -6.49
C CYS A 66 2.68 4.80 -6.56
N LEU A 67 3.36 5.91 -6.28
CA LEU A 67 4.82 5.97 -6.26
C LEU A 67 5.43 4.98 -5.26
N LEU A 68 4.87 4.89 -4.05
CA LEU A 68 5.30 3.90 -3.05
C LEU A 68 5.02 2.46 -3.51
N LEU A 69 3.88 2.22 -4.15
CA LEU A 69 3.57 0.91 -4.72
C LEU A 69 4.57 0.53 -5.82
N GLU A 70 4.96 1.47 -6.67
CA GLU A 70 6.00 1.25 -7.67
C GLU A 70 7.35 0.94 -7.06
N GLU A 71 7.73 1.63 -5.98
CA GLU A 71 8.94 1.37 -5.22
C GLU A 71 8.96 -0.07 -4.68
N VAL A 72 7.86 -0.50 -4.04
CA VAL A 72 7.68 -1.88 -3.54
C VAL A 72 7.87 -2.89 -4.66
N MET A 73 7.28 -2.65 -5.83
CA MET A 73 7.40 -3.54 -6.99
C MET A 73 8.82 -3.57 -7.56
N ASN A 74 9.47 -2.40 -7.68
CA ASN A 74 10.82 -2.26 -8.22
C ASN A 74 11.88 -2.89 -7.31
N ARG A 75 11.69 -2.79 -6.00
CA ARG A 75 12.55 -3.44 -4.99
C ARG A 75 12.27 -4.94 -4.83
N GLY A 76 11.21 -5.45 -5.47
CA GLY A 76 10.82 -6.87 -5.35
C GLY A 76 10.32 -7.26 -3.96
N ILE A 77 9.80 -6.30 -3.19
CA ILE A 77 9.30 -6.56 -1.83
C ILE A 77 7.94 -7.25 -1.94
N LYS A 78 7.87 -8.51 -1.54
CA LYS A 78 6.68 -9.35 -1.71
C LYS A 78 5.49 -8.81 -0.89
N LEU A 79 4.53 -8.21 -1.58
CA LEU A 79 3.26 -7.77 -0.99
C LEU A 79 2.44 -8.97 -0.47
N PRO A 80 1.74 -8.83 0.66
CA PRO A 80 0.77 -9.82 1.11
C PRO A 80 -0.31 -10.04 0.05
N TYR A 81 -0.69 -11.31 -0.20
CA TYR A 81 -1.69 -11.64 -1.23
C TYR A 81 -3.00 -10.87 -1.10
N ARG A 82 -3.47 -10.64 0.14
CA ARG A 82 -4.72 -9.92 0.43
C ARG A 82 -4.70 -8.45 0.00
N LYS A 83 -3.52 -7.84 -0.17
CA LYS A 83 -3.39 -6.45 -0.59
C LYS A 83 -3.70 -6.24 -2.07
N PHE A 84 -3.49 -7.25 -2.91
CA PHE A 84 -3.68 -7.12 -4.35
C PHE A 84 -5.12 -6.76 -4.71
N ASP A 85 -6.12 -7.40 -4.10
CA ASP A 85 -7.53 -7.14 -4.41
C ASP A 85 -7.93 -5.70 -4.07
N ALA A 86 -7.49 -5.20 -2.91
CA ALA A 86 -7.75 -3.84 -2.45
C ALA A 86 -7.09 -2.80 -3.37
N LEU A 87 -5.79 -2.97 -3.66
CA LEU A 87 -5.04 -2.06 -4.51
C LEU A 87 -5.57 -2.07 -5.96
N LEU A 88 -5.90 -3.23 -6.52
CA LEU A 88 -6.47 -3.33 -7.86
C LEU A 88 -7.85 -2.65 -7.95
N LEU A 89 -8.67 -2.73 -6.90
CA LEU A 89 -9.94 -2.03 -6.85
C LEU A 89 -9.73 -0.51 -6.85
N GLN A 90 -8.89 0.00 -5.95
CA GLN A 90 -8.57 1.42 -5.86
C GLN A 90 -8.00 1.96 -7.18
N LEU A 91 -7.03 1.26 -7.77
CA LEU A 91 -6.44 1.63 -9.06
C LEU A 91 -7.48 1.61 -10.20
N SER A 92 -8.45 0.69 -10.16
CA SER A 92 -9.54 0.63 -11.13
C SER A 92 -10.49 1.82 -11.00
N GLU A 93 -10.82 2.24 -9.77
CA GLU A 93 -11.68 3.40 -9.52
C GLU A 93 -11.03 4.70 -10.02
N MET A 94 -9.70 4.79 -9.94
CA MET A 94 -8.93 5.91 -10.48
C MET A 94 -8.67 5.81 -11.99
N GLY A 95 -9.00 4.68 -12.63
CA GLY A 95 -8.70 4.45 -14.05
C GLY A 95 -7.20 4.34 -14.37
N ASN A 96 -6.35 4.07 -13.38
CA ASN A 96 -4.90 3.97 -13.58
C ASN A 96 -4.50 2.61 -14.19
N LEU A 97 -4.77 2.44 -15.48
CA LEU A 97 -4.54 1.19 -16.22
C LEU A 97 -3.08 0.75 -16.21
N HIS A 98 -2.13 1.70 -16.18
CA HIS A 98 -0.71 1.40 -16.14
C HIS A 98 -0.33 0.69 -14.83
N ALA A 99 -0.71 1.26 -13.69
CA ALA A 99 -0.46 0.67 -12.40
C ALA A 99 -1.18 -0.68 -12.22
N ILE A 100 -2.41 -0.82 -12.73
CA ILE A 100 -3.14 -2.10 -12.73
C ILE A 100 -2.37 -3.18 -13.48
N HIS A 101 -1.87 -2.87 -14.67
CA HIS A 101 -1.10 -3.79 -15.48
C HIS A 101 0.19 -4.20 -14.76
N ARG A 102 0.95 -3.22 -14.25
CA ARG A 102 2.17 -3.48 -13.48
C ARG A 102 1.92 -4.34 -12.25
N LEU A 103 0.91 -4.02 -11.45
CA LEU A 103 0.55 -4.78 -10.25
C LEU A 103 0.12 -6.21 -10.59
N SER A 104 -0.57 -6.40 -11.73
CA SER A 104 -0.97 -7.72 -12.22
C SER A 104 0.23 -8.58 -12.64
N GLU A 105 1.18 -8.01 -13.37
CA GLU A 105 2.43 -8.71 -13.72
C GLU A 105 3.27 -9.02 -12.47
N TYR A 106 3.36 -8.06 -11.54
CA TYR A 106 4.03 -8.24 -10.25
C TYR A 106 3.41 -9.40 -9.47
N MET A 107 2.08 -9.45 -9.37
CA MET A 107 1.35 -10.55 -8.73
C MET A 107 1.68 -11.89 -9.38
N ARG A 108 1.65 -11.99 -10.73
CA ARG A 108 1.93 -13.23 -11.46
C ARG A 108 3.33 -13.78 -11.20
N ARG A 109 4.31 -12.88 -11.03
CA ARG A 109 5.70 -13.26 -10.72
C ARG A 109 5.83 -13.98 -9.37
N PHE A 110 5.06 -13.54 -8.36
CA PHE A 110 5.14 -14.08 -6.99
C PHE A 110 4.04 -15.10 -6.66
N TYR A 111 2.93 -15.09 -7.40
CA TYR A 111 1.73 -15.86 -7.15
C TYR A 111 1.17 -16.40 -8.46
N ASN A 112 1.05 -17.72 -8.56
CA ASN A 112 0.75 -18.46 -9.79
C ASN A 112 -0.52 -17.95 -10.53
N HIS A 113 -0.53 -18.01 -11.87
CA HIS A 113 -1.55 -17.40 -12.75
C HIS A 113 -3.01 -17.83 -12.43
N ALA A 114 -3.22 -19.01 -11.86
CA ALA A 114 -4.53 -19.51 -11.42
C ALA A 114 -5.19 -18.64 -10.33
N MET A 115 -4.39 -18.00 -9.47
CA MET A 115 -4.89 -17.11 -8.42
C MET A 115 -5.28 -15.73 -8.99
N ALA A 116 -4.47 -15.18 -9.91
CA ALA A 116 -4.78 -13.93 -10.61
C ALA A 116 -6.04 -14.04 -11.51
N ARG A 117 -6.35 -15.21 -12.09
CA ARG A 117 -7.53 -15.45 -12.95
C ARG A 117 -8.86 -15.38 -12.20
N ARG A 118 -8.91 -15.81 -10.93
CA ARG A 118 -10.13 -15.70 -10.09
C ARG A 118 -10.56 -14.24 -9.91
N PHE A 119 -9.60 -13.33 -9.85
CA PHE A 119 -9.83 -11.89 -9.71
C PHE A 119 -10.36 -11.25 -11.01
N THR A 120 -9.80 -11.59 -12.18
CA THR A 120 -10.24 -11.04 -13.47
C THR A 120 -11.68 -11.45 -13.81
N ILE A 121 -12.12 -12.65 -13.42
CA ILE A 121 -13.50 -13.13 -13.62
C ILE A 121 -14.50 -12.33 -12.77
N SER A 122 -14.11 -11.91 -11.54
CA SER A 122 -14.93 -11.07 -10.67
C SER A 122 -15.12 -9.66 -11.24
N GLN A 123 -14.04 -9.06 -11.75
CA GLN A 123 -14.08 -7.72 -12.37
C GLN A 123 -14.84 -7.69 -13.69
N LYS A 124 -14.72 -8.73 -14.53
CA LYS A 124 -15.50 -8.83 -15.78
C LYS A 124 -17.00 -8.95 -15.51
N LYS A 125 -17.40 -9.64 -14.43
CA LYS A 125 -18.81 -9.68 -13.97
C LYS A 125 -19.32 -8.32 -13.49
N LYS A 126 -18.53 -7.57 -12.70
CA LYS A 126 -18.90 -6.21 -12.27
C LYS A 126 -19.00 -5.21 -13.44
N SER A 127 -18.03 -5.23 -14.35
CA SER A 127 -18.03 -4.39 -15.56
C SER A 127 -19.20 -4.70 -16.52
N MET A 128 -19.58 -5.98 -16.66
CA MET A 128 -20.77 -6.35 -17.44
C MET A 128 -22.09 -5.93 -16.77
N ASN A 129 -22.14 -5.88 -15.44
CA ASN A 129 -23.33 -5.44 -14.73
C ASN A 129 -23.53 -3.91 -14.80
N LEU A 130 -22.44 -3.11 -14.78
CA LEU A 130 -22.51 -1.66 -14.97
C LEU A 130 -22.92 -1.23 -16.40
N ARG A 131 -22.79 -2.12 -17.39
CA ARG A 131 -23.22 -1.85 -18.78
C ARG A 131 -24.67 -2.25 -19.06
N ARG A 132 -25.37 -2.83 -18.07
CA ARG A 132 -26.75 -3.34 -18.19
C ARG A 132 -27.79 -2.51 -17.42
N THR A 133 -27.38 -1.40 -16.84
CA THR A 133 -28.22 -0.37 -16.20
C THR A 133 -28.04 0.94 -16.93
#